data_AF-A0A966YIM9-F1
#
_entry.id   AF-A0A966YIM9-F1
#
_cell.length_a   1.000
_cell.length_b   1.000
_cell.length_c   1.000
_cell.angle_alpha   90.00
_cell.angle_beta   90.00
_cell.angle_gamma   90.00
#
_symmetry.space_group_name_H-M   'P 1'
#
loop_
_entity.id
_entity.type
_entity.pdbx_description
1 polymer ?
#
loop_
_entity_poly.entity_id
_entity_poly.type
_entity_poly.pdbx_seq_one_letter_code
_entity_poly.pdbx_strand_id
1 'polypeptide(L)' 'MLDIIETEVTSPVGPTGWMEVAKCTGKSEVFFAPFAERPEARVRREAKARAICEGCEALEMCRTYART' A
#
# COMPACT_ATOMS: atom_id res chain seq x y z
N MET A 1 -2.48 -28.37 -26.87
CA MET A 1 -2.25 -26.93 -26.68
C MET A 1 -3.26 -26.48 -25.64
N LEU A 2 -2.95 -26.80 -24.39
CA LEU A 2 -3.74 -26.45 -23.21
C LEU A 2 -2.77 -25.64 -22.37
N ASP A 3 -2.95 -24.33 -22.37
CA ASP A 3 -2.14 -23.40 -21.58
C ASP A 3 -2.60 -23.50 -20.12
N ILE A 4 -2.00 -24.47 -19.43
CA ILE A 4 -1.66 -24.41 -18.01
C ILE A 4 -0.65 -23.26 -17.93
N ILE A 5 -0.91 -22.14 -17.25
CA ILE A 5 -0.86 -22.01 -15.80
C ILE A 5 -1.87 -20.95 -15.34
N GLU A 6 -2.74 -21.34 -14.42
CA GLU A 6 -3.54 -20.45 -13.58
C GLU A 6 -2.66 -19.32 -13.01
N THR A 7 -3.01 -18.09 -13.35
CA THR A 7 -2.74 -16.96 -12.46
C THR A 7 -3.59 -17.17 -11.21
N GLU A 8 -3.08 -17.94 -10.25
CA GLU A 8 -3.61 -17.95 -8.89
C GLU A 8 -3.40 -16.56 -8.30
N VAL A 9 -4.41 -15.71 -8.51
CA VAL A 9 -4.57 -14.45 -7.81
C VAL A 9 -4.76 -14.84 -6.35
N THR A 10 -3.71 -14.64 -5.55
CA THR A 10 -3.71 -14.79 -4.10
C THR A 10 -4.86 -13.96 -3.56
N SER A 11 -5.99 -14.62 -3.37
CA SER A 11 -7.22 -13.94 -3.00
C SER A 11 -7.05 -13.47 -1.57
N PRO A 12 -7.33 -12.19 -1.28
CA PRO A 12 -7.30 -11.70 0.07
C PRO A 12 -8.28 -12.50 0.95
N VAL A 13 -7.78 -13.30 1.89
CA VAL A 13 -8.64 -14.14 2.75
C VAL A 13 -9.31 -13.24 3.80
N GLY A 14 -10.62 -13.02 3.65
CA GLY A 14 -11.45 -12.30 4.62
C GLY A 14 -11.52 -10.78 4.45
N PRO A 15 -12.23 -10.06 5.34
CA PRO A 15 -12.54 -8.64 5.19
C PRO A 15 -11.32 -7.70 5.10
N THR A 16 -10.16 -8.16 5.56
CA THR A 16 -8.90 -7.42 5.59
C THR A 16 -7.86 -7.93 4.60
N GLY A 17 -8.14 -8.98 3.82
CA GLY A 17 -7.09 -9.56 2.99
C GLY A 17 -6.56 -8.56 1.94
N TRP A 18 -7.34 -7.54 1.57
CA TRP A 18 -6.88 -6.46 0.67
C TRP A 18 -5.60 -5.76 1.19
N MET A 19 -5.31 -5.85 2.50
CA MET A 19 -4.08 -5.35 3.10
C MET A 19 -2.84 -6.16 2.67
N GLU A 20 -2.99 -7.45 2.36
CA GLU A 20 -1.88 -8.34 1.98
C GLU A 20 -1.26 -7.92 0.63
N VAL A 21 -2.10 -7.44 -0.29
CA VAL A 21 -1.69 -6.95 -1.61
C VAL A 21 -1.35 -5.44 -1.61
N ALA A 22 -1.38 -4.78 -0.45
CA ALA A 22 -1.06 -3.36 -0.38
C ALA A 22 0.43 -3.11 -0.64
N LYS A 23 0.74 -2.22 -1.60
CA LYS A 23 2.13 -1.87 -1.95
C LYS A 23 2.92 -1.19 -0.84
N CYS A 24 2.25 -0.69 0.19
CA CYS A 24 2.87 -0.06 1.36
C CYS A 24 3.42 -1.08 2.39
N THR A 25 3.13 -2.37 2.24
CA THR A 25 3.59 -3.42 3.15
C THR A 25 5.11 -3.39 3.30
N GLY A 26 5.56 -3.35 4.57
CA GLY A 26 6.98 -3.27 4.93
C GLY A 26 7.65 -1.92 4.67
N LYS A 27 6.90 -0.83 4.48
CA LYS A 27 7.44 0.52 4.20
C LYS A 27 7.03 1.55 5.25
N SER A 28 6.90 1.14 6.50
CA SER A 28 6.40 1.97 7.60
C SER A 28 7.16 3.29 7.73
N GLU A 29 8.47 3.31 7.48
CA GLU A 29 9.31 4.51 7.51
C GLU A 29 8.98 5.55 6.43
N VAL A 30 8.26 5.15 5.38
CA VAL A 30 7.78 6.06 4.33
C VAL A 30 6.41 6.63 4.69
N PHE A 31 5.55 5.82 5.31
CA PHE A 31 4.18 6.21 5.65
C PHE A 31 4.06 6.95 6.99
N PHE A 32 5.00 6.73 7.90
CA PHE A 32 5.01 7.33 9.23
C PHE A 32 6.29 8.14 9.45
N ALA A 33 6.12 9.37 9.93
CA ALA A 33 7.24 10.27 10.19
C ALA A 33 8.11 9.75 11.35
N PRO A 34 9.45 9.81 11.25
CA PRO A 34 10.32 9.61 12.40
C PRO A 34 10.20 10.78 13.39
N PHE A 35 10.67 10.56 14.62
CA PHE A 35 10.76 11.63 15.62
C PHE A 35 11.62 12.80 15.10
N ALA A 36 11.14 14.03 15.32
CA ALA A 36 11.81 15.26 14.91
C ALA A 36 12.15 15.33 13.39
N GLU A 37 11.28 14.79 12.52
CA GLU A 37 11.40 14.93 11.08
C GLU A 37 11.47 16.41 10.65
N ARG A 38 12.49 16.77 9.86
CA ARG A 38 12.62 18.12 9.31
C ARG A 38 11.58 18.38 8.20
N PRO A 39 11.06 19.61 8.03
CA PRO A 39 10.06 19.93 7.01
C PRO A 39 10.45 19.50 5.58
N GLU A 40 11.71 19.65 5.19
CA GLU A 40 12.15 19.25 3.84
C GLU A 40 12.20 17.73 3.68
N ALA A 41 12.55 17.01 4.76
CA ALA A 41 12.51 15.55 4.78
C ALA A 41 11.07 15.04 4.70
N ARG A 42 10.15 15.69 5.40
CA ARG A 42 8.71 15.42 5.34
C ARG A 42 8.17 15.51 3.90
N VAL A 43 8.48 16.58 3.18
CA VAL A 43 8.04 16.74 1.78
C VAL A 43 8.51 15.59 0.90
N ARG A 44 9.78 15.18 1.04
CA ARG A 44 10.33 14.04 0.28
C ARG A 44 9.67 12.71 0.67
N ARG A 45 9.46 12.49 1.96
CA ARG A 45 8.81 11.28 2.46
C ARG A 45 7.36 11.17 1.98
N GLU A 46 6.58 12.24 2.11
CA GLU A 46 5.19 12.29 1.66
C GLU A 46 5.08 12.15 0.13
N ALA A 47 6.00 12.73 -0.65
CA ALA A 47 6.05 12.52 -2.09
C ALA A 47 6.31 11.05 -2.46
N LYS A 48 7.24 10.39 -1.76
CA LYS A 48 7.51 8.95 -1.93
C LYS A 48 6.30 8.09 -1.55
N ALA A 49 5.65 8.41 -0.42
CA ALA A 49 4.44 7.72 0.03
C ALA A 49 3.31 7.85 -1.00
N ARG A 50 3.11 9.05 -1.55
CA ARG A 50 2.11 9.34 -2.57
C ARG A 50 2.35 8.51 -3.84
N ALA A 51 3.59 8.47 -4.34
CA ALA A 51 3.95 7.69 -5.52
C ALA A 51 3.67 6.18 -5.34
N ILE A 52 3.89 5.63 -4.14
CA ILE A 52 3.55 4.24 -3.81
C ILE A 52 2.03 4.04 -3.84
N CYS A 53 1.27 4.97 -3.23
CA CYS A 53 -0.19 4.90 -3.18
C CYS A 53 -0.85 5.02 -4.55
N GLU A 54 -0.35 5.87 -5.45
CA GLU A 54 -0.94 6.14 -6.76
C GLU A 54 -1.03 4.88 -7.63
N GLY A 55 -0.12 3.92 -7.45
CA GLY A 55 -0.14 2.62 -8.15
C GLY A 55 -0.67 1.46 -7.32
N CYS A 56 -1.23 1.69 -6.12
CA CYS A 56 -1.63 0.62 -5.21
C CYS A 56 -3.03 0.09 -5.53
N GLU A 57 -3.15 -1.21 -5.78
CA GLU A 57 -4.41 -1.90 -6.04
C GLU A 57 -5.38 -1.86 -4.84
N ALA A 58 -4.85 -1.77 -3.63
CA ALA A 58 -5.63 -1.64 -2.40
C ALA A 58 -6.12 -0.21 -2.09
N LEU A 59 -5.83 0.80 -2.95
CA LEU A 59 -6.00 2.22 -2.60
C LEU A 59 -7.45 2.57 -2.19
N GLU A 60 -8.44 2.10 -2.93
CA GLU A 60 -9.85 2.44 -2.68
C GLU A 60 -10.37 1.85 -1.37
N MET A 61 -10.08 0.56 -1.14
CA MET A 61 -10.41 -0.13 0.12
C MET A 61 -9.68 0.50 1.31
N CYS A 62 -8.40 0.83 1.14
CA CYS A 62 -7.59 1.50 2.16
C CYS A 62 -8.19 2.85 2.56
N ARG A 63 -8.60 3.69 1.59
CA ARG A 63 -9.23 5.00 1.87
C ARG A 63 -10.58 4.87 2.56
N THR A 64 -11.38 3.88 2.15
CA THR A 64 -12.68 3.61 2.77
C THR A 64 -12.48 3.19 4.22
N TYR A 65 -11.61 2.21 4.46
CA TYR A 65 -11.28 1.70 5.80
C TYR A 65 -10.66 2.77 6.71
N ALA A 66 -9.76 3.61 6.21
CA ALA A 66 -9.08 4.63 7.03
C ALA A 66 -10.00 5.79 7.49
N ARG A 67 -11.23 5.87 6.96
CA ARG A 67 -12.22 6.91 7.27
C ARG A 67 -13.38 6.43 8.14
N THR A 68 -13.46 5.12 8.39
CA THR A 68 -14.39 4.55 9.38
C THR A 68 -13.81 4.70 10.77
#